data_AF-A0AA47BUE8-F1
#
_entry.id   AF-A0AA47BUE8-F1
#
_cell.length_a   1.000
_cell.length_b   1.000
_cell.length_c   1.000
_cell.angle_alpha   90.00
_cell.angle_beta   90.00
_cell.angle_gamma   90.00
#
_symmetry.space_group_name_H-M   'P 1'
#
loop_
_entity.id
_entity.type
_entity.pdbx_description
1 polymer ?
#
loop_
_entity_poly.entity_id
_entity_poly.type
_entity_poly.pdbx_seq_one_letter_code
_entity_poly.pdbx_strand_id
1 'polypeptide(L)'
;MRNRTTWRLRRIWFPSIFGRLTALLFVFSLLVLYFYIVGNRQRFSDNTLFFLFEIESWTLAICAISGLIATVSYAVTLPFRTNLKINRIIFSGLVTVFSGFLYFGVALLRAFLGPYG
;
A
#
# COMPACT_ATOMS: atom_id res chain seq x y z
N MET A 1 9.65 -36.41 7.50
CA MET A 1 10.08 -35.11 8.07
C MET A 1 10.52 -34.11 6.98
N ARG A 2 9.65 -33.74 6.02
CA ARG A 2 10.00 -32.86 4.86
C ARG A 2 9.35 -31.46 4.91
N ASN A 3 8.75 -31.09 6.05
CA ASN A 3 7.88 -29.92 6.18
C ASN A 3 8.39 -28.84 7.16
N ARG A 4 9.65 -28.85 7.61
CA ARG A 4 10.16 -27.76 8.48
C ARG A 4 10.98 -26.71 7.72
N THR A 5 11.67 -27.11 6.66
CA THR A 5 12.53 -26.23 5.85
C THR A 5 11.74 -25.31 4.92
N THR A 6 10.69 -25.82 4.28
CA THR A 6 9.78 -25.03 3.43
C THR A 6 9.04 -23.93 4.22
N TRP A 7 8.57 -24.24 5.43
CA TRP A 7 7.89 -23.27 6.30
C TRP A 7 8.82 -22.18 6.82
N ARG A 8 10.10 -22.51 7.09
CA ARG A 8 11.12 -21.52 7.45
C ARG A 8 11.46 -20.58 6.29
N LEU A 9 11.63 -21.10 5.08
CA LEU A 9 11.87 -20.28 3.88
C LEU A 9 10.68 -19.36 3.60
N ARG A 10 9.45 -19.89 3.61
CA ARG A 10 8.24 -19.08 3.36
C ARG A 10 8.09 -17.93 4.38
N ARG A 11 8.39 -18.17 5.66
CA ARG A 11 8.38 -17.14 6.73
C ARG A 11 9.43 -16.04 6.55
N ILE A 12 10.60 -16.33 6.00
CA ILE A 12 11.68 -15.33 5.88
C ILE A 12 11.47 -14.44 4.64
N TRP A 13 10.96 -15.02 3.56
CA TRP A 13 10.76 -14.32 2.28
C TRP A 13 9.46 -13.49 2.23
N PHE A 14 8.36 -14.00 2.81
CA PHE A 14 7.06 -13.28 2.81
C PHE A 14 7.16 -11.84 3.30
N PRO A 15 7.69 -11.55 4.50
CA PRO A 15 7.77 -10.18 5.01
C PRO A 15 8.59 -9.27 4.10
N SER A 16 9.66 -9.80 3.49
CA SER A 16 10.53 -9.03 2.60
C SER A 16 9.88 -8.70 1.25
N ILE A 17 9.08 -9.61 0.69
CA ILE A 17 8.40 -9.39 -0.59
C ILE A 17 7.24 -8.40 -0.38
N PHE A 18 6.38 -8.65 0.61
CA PHE A 18 5.25 -7.78 0.88
C PHE A 18 5.70 -6.38 1.31
N GLY A 19 6.73 -6.25 2.17
CA GLY A 19 7.24 -4.93 2.53
C GLY A 19 7.82 -4.12 1.35
N ARG A 20 8.47 -4.79 0.38
CA ARG A 20 8.93 -4.13 -0.86
C ARG A 20 7.77 -3.75 -1.76
N LEU A 21 6.76 -4.62 -1.87
CA LEU A 21 5.55 -4.36 -2.64
C LEU A 21 4.78 -3.17 -2.05
N THR A 22 4.63 -3.08 -0.73
CA THR A 22 3.99 -1.93 -0.07
C THR A 22 4.71 -0.63 -0.39
N ALA A 23 6.05 -0.63 -0.35
CA ALA A 23 6.85 0.55 -0.70
C ALA A 23 6.68 0.95 -2.18
N LEU A 24 6.67 -0.01 -3.11
CA LEU A 24 6.45 0.25 -4.54
C LEU A 24 5.04 0.82 -4.80
N LEU A 25 4.02 0.26 -4.16
CA LEU A 25 2.64 0.74 -4.27
C LEU A 25 2.49 2.15 -3.68
N PHE A 26 3.20 2.44 -2.58
CA PHE A 26 3.21 3.78 -2.00
C PHE A 26 3.87 4.81 -2.94
N VAL A 27 5.00 4.46 -3.56
CA VAL A 27 5.64 5.32 -4.57
C VAL A 27 4.74 5.51 -5.80
N PHE A 28 4.04 4.47 -6.23
CA PHE A 28 3.07 4.58 -7.33
C PHE A 28 1.91 5.53 -6.98
N SER A 29 1.38 5.45 -5.75
CA SER A 29 0.37 6.39 -5.24
C SER A 29 0.86 7.85 -5.27
N LEU A 30 2.09 8.11 -4.81
CA LEU A 30 2.67 9.46 -4.91
C LEU A 30 2.83 9.94 -6.36
N LEU A 31 3.15 9.04 -7.28
CA LEU A 31 3.29 9.35 -8.70
C LEU A 31 1.93 9.69 -9.33
N VAL A 32 0.88 8.93 -9.02
CA VAL A 32 -0.49 9.20 -9.48
C VAL A 32 -0.98 10.53 -8.93
N LEU A 33 -0.75 10.81 -7.64
CA LEU A 33 -1.08 12.11 -7.03
C LEU A 33 -0.33 13.27 -7.71
N TYR A 34 0.95 13.08 -8.04
CA TYR A 34 1.72 14.05 -8.80
C TYR A 34 1.12 14.33 -10.18
N PHE A 35 0.78 13.28 -10.94
CA PHE A 35 0.13 13.42 -12.24
C PHE A 35 -1.25 14.07 -12.14
N TYR A 36 -2.01 13.79 -11.08
CA TYR A 36 -3.29 14.46 -10.83
C TYR A 36 -3.11 15.96 -10.62
N ILE A 37 -2.17 16.38 -9.75
CA ILE A 37 -1.93 17.81 -9.47
C ILE A 37 -1.40 18.54 -10.71
N VAL A 38 -0.41 17.96 -11.41
CA VAL A 38 0.18 18.55 -12.61
C VAL A 38 -0.82 18.56 -13.77
N GLY A 39 -1.52 17.45 -13.99
CA GLY A 39 -2.55 17.33 -15.02
C GLY A 39 -3.70 18.31 -14.82
N ASN A 40 -4.14 18.50 -13.57
CA ASN A 40 -5.15 19.51 -13.25
C ASN A 40 -4.67 20.93 -13.57
N ARG A 41 -3.40 21.25 -13.26
CA ARG A 41 -2.78 22.54 -13.66
C ARG A 41 -2.65 22.71 -15.17
N GLN A 42 -2.44 21.62 -15.90
CA GLN A 42 -2.33 21.58 -17.36
C GLN A 42 -3.69 21.47 -18.07
N ARG A 43 -4.80 21.50 -17.31
CA ARG A 43 -6.18 21.36 -17.84
C ARG A 43 -6.39 20.06 -18.61
N PHE A 44 -5.90 18.95 -18.07
CA PHE A 44 -6.33 17.62 -18.54
C PHE A 44 -7.84 17.49 -18.48
N SER A 45 -8.41 16.68 -19.36
CA SER A 45 -9.85 16.46 -19.38
C SER A 45 -10.29 15.79 -18.07
N ASP A 46 -11.53 16.10 -17.66
CA ASP A 46 -12.11 15.56 -16.42
C ASP A 46 -12.09 14.02 -16.42
N ASN A 47 -12.29 13.38 -17.57
CA ASN A 47 -12.21 11.93 -17.73
C ASN A 47 -10.83 11.37 -17.35
N THR A 48 -9.73 12.06 -17.71
CA THR A 48 -8.38 11.64 -17.34
C THR A 48 -8.13 11.79 -15.85
N LEU A 49 -8.67 12.85 -15.23
CA LEU A 49 -8.57 13.06 -13.78
C LEU A 49 -9.39 12.03 -13.00
N PHE A 50 -10.59 11.68 -13.46
CA PHE A 50 -11.40 10.61 -12.88
C PHE A 50 -10.71 9.24 -13.00
N PHE A 51 -10.10 8.95 -14.14
CA PHE A 51 -9.33 7.72 -14.33
C PHE A 51 -8.13 7.61 -13.37
N LEU A 52 -7.37 8.69 -13.20
CA LEU A 52 -6.28 8.75 -12.22
C LEU A 52 -6.80 8.52 -10.80
N PHE A 53 -7.96 9.09 -10.46
CA PHE A 53 -8.59 8.91 -9.16
C PHE A 53 -9.04 7.46 -8.91
N GLU A 54 -9.55 6.79 -9.95
CA GLU A 54 -9.91 5.38 -9.88
C GLU A 54 -8.68 4.49 -9.67
N ILE A 55 -7.60 4.70 -10.44
CA ILE A 55 -6.32 3.99 -10.25
C ILE A 55 -5.77 4.19 -8.84
N GLU A 56 -5.84 5.42 -8.32
CA GLU A 56 -5.37 5.73 -6.97
C GLU A 56 -6.14 4.95 -5.91
N SER A 57 -7.46 4.87 -6.06
CA SER A 57 -8.31 4.12 -5.12
C SER A 57 -7.93 2.63 -5.03
N TRP A 58 -7.68 1.98 -6.17
CA TRP A 58 -7.24 0.58 -6.21
C TRP A 58 -5.82 0.41 -5.66
N THR A 59 -4.92 1.33 -5.99
CA THR A 59 -3.53 1.33 -5.52
C THR A 59 -3.47 1.41 -3.99
N LEU A 60 -4.21 2.35 -3.39
CA LEU A 60 -4.24 2.55 -1.95
C LEU A 60 -4.84 1.34 -1.22
N ALA A 61 -5.91 0.75 -1.77
CA ALA A 61 -6.51 -0.47 -1.22
C ALA A 61 -5.50 -1.64 -1.20
N ILE A 62 -4.83 -1.89 -2.32
CA ILE A 62 -3.83 -2.96 -2.42
C ILE A 62 -2.62 -2.65 -1.54
N CYS A 63 -2.22 -1.38 -1.44
CA CYS A 63 -1.14 -0.93 -0.56
C CYS A 63 -1.46 -1.23 0.91
N ALA A 64 -2.66 -0.90 1.37
CA ALA A 64 -3.11 -1.16 2.73
C ALA A 64 -3.15 -2.68 3.02
N ILE A 65 -3.73 -3.49 2.14
CA ILE A 65 -3.77 -4.95 2.32
C ILE A 65 -2.34 -5.54 2.36
N SER A 66 -1.48 -5.11 1.44
CA SER A 66 -0.09 -5.55 1.36
C SER A 66 0.70 -5.19 2.62
N GLY A 67 0.55 -3.95 3.10
CA GLY A 67 1.17 -3.48 4.33
C GLY A 67 0.68 -4.22 5.58
N LEU A 68 -0.61 -4.57 5.63
CA LEU A 68 -1.17 -5.36 6.73
C LEU A 68 -0.56 -6.77 6.75
N ILE A 69 -0.51 -7.44 5.59
CA ILE A 69 0.13 -8.76 5.44
C ILE A 69 1.61 -8.69 5.82
N ALA A 70 2.33 -7.64 5.39
CA ALA A 70 3.72 -7.43 5.76
C ALA A 70 3.89 -7.27 7.28
N THR A 71 3.05 -6.45 7.92
CA THR A 71 3.10 -6.17 9.36
C THR A 71 2.82 -7.44 10.18
N VAL A 72 1.78 -8.20 9.82
CA VAL A 72 1.47 -9.50 10.45
C VAL A 72 2.61 -10.49 10.22
N SER A 73 3.17 -10.56 9.02
CA SER A 73 4.30 -11.45 8.70
C SER A 73 5.55 -11.08 9.49
N TYR A 74 5.82 -9.78 9.69
CA TYR A 74 6.90 -9.32 10.55
C TYR A 74 6.65 -9.64 12.02
N ALA A 75 5.42 -9.46 12.51
CA ALA A 75 5.05 -9.78 13.89
C ALA A 75 5.22 -11.27 14.21
N VAL A 76 4.78 -12.16 13.31
CA VAL A 76 4.92 -13.62 13.47
C VAL A 76 6.40 -14.07 13.39
N THR A 77 7.27 -13.28 12.77
CA THR A 77 8.70 -13.60 12.63
C THR A 77 9.60 -12.96 13.68
N LEU A 78 9.06 -12.08 14.55
CA LEU A 78 9.75 -11.48 15.69
C LEU A 78 10.44 -12.49 16.62
N PRO A 79 9.77 -13.56 17.13
CA PRO A 79 10.38 -14.46 18.11
C PRO A 79 11.52 -15.32 17.56
N PHE A 80 11.81 -15.26 16.26
CA PHE A 80 12.83 -16.07 15.59
C PHE A 80 13.97 -15.25 14.98
N ARG A 81 13.95 -13.91 15.09
CA ARG A 81 15.02 -13.05 14.58
C ARG A 81 15.85 -12.47 15.72
N THR A 82 17.13 -12.81 15.74
CA THR A 82 18.14 -12.27 16.67
C THR A 82 18.50 -10.80 16.39
N ASN A 83 18.24 -10.31 15.16
CA ASN A 83 18.39 -8.90 14.78
C ASN A 83 17.01 -8.28 14.49
N LEU A 84 16.43 -7.68 15.52
CA LEU A 84 15.13 -7.03 15.49
C LEU A 84 15.22 -5.72 14.68
N LYS A 85 14.83 -5.75 13.39
CA LYS A 85 14.67 -4.54 12.56
C LYS A 85 13.31 -3.88 12.83
N ILE A 86 13.06 -3.47 14.08
CA ILE A 86 11.78 -2.90 14.57
C ILE A 86 11.32 -1.72 13.71
N ASN A 87 12.26 -0.87 13.26
CA ASN A 87 11.97 0.27 12.39
C ASN A 87 11.21 -0.12 11.11
N ARG A 88 11.48 -1.30 10.52
CA ARG A 88 10.75 -1.77 9.33
C ARG A 88 9.31 -2.19 9.63
N ILE A 89 9.07 -2.72 10.82
CA ILE A 89 7.73 -3.15 11.26
C ILE A 89 6.86 -1.92 11.50
N ILE A 90 7.40 -0.93 12.23
CA ILE A 90 6.72 0.34 12.50
C ILE A 90 6.44 1.07 11.19
N PHE A 91 7.43 1.14 10.28
CA PHE A 91 7.25 1.79 8.99
C PHE A 91 6.17 1.11 8.13
N SER A 92 6.17 -0.23 8.06
CA SER A 92 5.12 -0.98 7.32
C SER A 92 3.74 -0.77 7.92
N GLY A 93 3.63 -0.76 9.25
CA GLY A 93 2.38 -0.49 9.95
C GLY A 93 1.86 0.92 9.69
N LEU A 94 2.73 1.93 9.79
CA LEU A 94 2.39 3.33 9.50
C LEU A 94 1.92 3.52 8.06
N VAL A 95 2.63 2.94 7.07
CA VAL A 95 2.21 3.01 5.66
C VAL A 95 0.84 2.35 5.47
N THR A 96 0.57 1.25 6.16
CA THR A 96 -0.75 0.58 6.08
C THR A 96 -1.87 1.48 6.57
N VAL A 97 -1.71 2.07 7.76
CA VAL A 97 -2.71 2.96 8.37
C VAL A 97 -2.89 4.20 7.50
N PHE A 98 -1.80 4.80 7.03
CA PHE A 98 -1.83 5.99 6.20
C PHE A 98 -2.50 5.72 4.84
N SER A 99 -2.14 4.63 4.16
CA SER A 99 -2.79 4.23 2.91
C SER A 99 -4.27 3.90 3.11
N GLY A 100 -4.65 3.29 4.22
CA GLY A 100 -6.05 3.05 4.58
C GLY A 100 -6.83 4.35 4.79
N PHE A 101 -6.22 5.34 5.47
CA PHE A 101 -6.83 6.65 5.67
C PHE A 101 -6.99 7.41 4.34
N LEU A 102 -5.96 7.40 3.49
CA LEU A 102 -6.02 7.98 2.15
C LEU A 102 -7.10 7.31 1.29
N TYR A 103 -7.19 5.98 1.33
CA TYR A 103 -8.23 5.25 0.62
C TYR A 103 -9.63 5.70 1.06
N PHE A 104 -9.85 5.85 2.37
CA PHE A 104 -11.13 6.33 2.88
C PHE A 104 -11.43 7.76 2.42
N GLY A 105 -10.43 8.65 2.42
CA GLY A 105 -10.55 10.01 1.90
C GLY A 105 -10.93 10.06 0.41
N VAL A 106 -10.26 9.23 -0.41
CA VAL A 106 -10.55 9.08 -1.84
C VAL A 106 -11.95 8.50 -2.05
N ALA A 107 -12.34 7.47 -1.31
CA ALA A 107 -13.67 6.86 -1.40
C ALA A 107 -14.78 7.86 -1.03
N LEU A 108 -14.56 8.68 -0.01
CA LEU A 108 -15.49 9.72 0.43
C LEU A 108 -15.62 10.82 -0.62
N LEU A 109 -14.50 11.31 -1.17
CA LEU A 109 -14.49 12.22 -2.33
C LEU A 109 -15.25 11.64 -3.53
N ARG A 110 -15.06 10.36 -3.85
CA ARG A 110 -15.80 9.67 -4.92
C ARG A 110 -17.30 9.63 -4.63
N ALA A 111 -17.71 9.41 -3.38
CA ALA A 111 -19.11 9.41 -2.99
C ALA A 111 -19.76 10.80 -3.14
N PHE A 112 -19.02 11.89 -2.90
CA PHE A 112 -19.51 13.25 -3.09
C PHE A 112 -19.44 13.74 -4.56
N LEU A 113 -18.48 13.23 -5.36
CA LEU A 113 -18.35 13.55 -6.79
C LEU A 113 -19.21 12.66 -7.69
N GLY A 114 -19.70 11.52 -7.19
CA GLY A 114 -20.54 10.57 -7.91
C GLY A 114 -21.83 11.10 -8.56
N PRO A 115 -22.48 12.20 -8.11
CA PRO A 115 -23.63 12.75 -8.81
C PRO A 115 -23.28 13.69 -9.99
N TYR A 116 -22.00 13.99 -10.22
CA TYR A 116 -21.55 14.99 -11.22
C TYR A 116 -20.86 14.37 -12.45
N GLY A 117 -20.93 13.04 -12.62
CA GLY A 117 -20.48 12.31 -13.81
C GLY A 117 -21.62 11.93 -14.74
#